data_AF-A0A5B0RGU8-F1
#
_entry.id   AF-A0A5B0RGU8-F1
#
_cell.length_a   1.000
_cell.length_b   1.000
_cell.length_c   1.000
_cell.angle_alpha   90.00
_cell.angle_beta   90.00
_cell.angle_gamma   90.00
#
_symmetry.space_group_name_H-M   'P 1'
#
loop_
_entity.id
_entity.type
_entity.pdbx_description
1 polymer ?
#
loop_
_entity_poly.entity_id
_entity_poly.type
_entity_poly.pdbx_seq_one_letter_code
_entity_poly.pdbx_strand_id
1 'polypeptide(L)'
;MYSTLSFLSRNANFKQLNPDIPITQAIPHPEGTIPPHESFNQNCEELVQDFLRKAKQIQYLISILPPHHNQQKPTKTTTATATTTEEEEQEQEQEEDQDDSEEFERLQADLQLAQQEYDRALSEAESLHAEIKNALRLILDHRVKLLSSSTPTTTTASITCKKD
;
A
#
# COMPACT_ATOMS: atom_id res chain seq x y z
N MET A 1 -24.74 -13.86 1.76
CA MET A 1 -25.40 -15.17 1.53
C MET A 1 -26.56 -15.38 2.51
N TYR A 2 -26.31 -15.51 3.82
CA TYR A 2 -27.38 -15.76 4.82
C TYR A 2 -28.50 -14.70 4.83
N SER A 3 -28.15 -13.41 4.74
CA SER A 3 -29.11 -12.31 4.68
C SER A 3 -30.10 -12.42 3.53
N THR A 4 -29.63 -12.80 2.34
CA THR A 4 -30.46 -13.03 1.14
C THR A 4 -31.46 -14.16 1.37
N LEU A 5 -31.00 -15.29 1.91
CA LEU A 5 -31.87 -16.44 2.19
C LEU A 5 -32.92 -16.11 3.26
N SER A 6 -32.53 -15.35 4.28
CA SER A 6 -33.45 -14.88 5.32
C SER A 6 -34.52 -13.94 4.76
N PHE A 7 -34.14 -13.04 3.84
CA PHE A 7 -35.07 -12.14 3.16
C PHE A 7 -36.07 -12.91 2.28
N LEU A 8 -35.58 -13.82 1.43
CA LEU A 8 -36.43 -14.62 0.55
C LEU A 8 -37.37 -15.52 1.35
N SER A 9 -36.88 -16.19 2.40
CA SER A 9 -37.69 -17.06 3.24
C SER A 9 -38.82 -16.34 3.96
N ARG A 10 -38.66 -15.05 4.27
CA ARG A 10 -39.65 -14.25 5.00
C ARG A 10 -40.62 -13.51 4.09
N ASN A 11 -40.29 -13.32 2.81
CA ASN A 11 -41.07 -12.47 1.90
C ASN A 11 -41.55 -13.21 0.65
N ALA A 12 -41.14 -14.45 0.42
CA ALA A 12 -41.65 -15.26 -0.69
C ALA A 12 -43.11 -15.65 -0.47
N ASN A 13 -43.97 -15.38 -1.45
CA ASN A 13 -45.37 -15.77 -1.41
C ASN A 13 -45.57 -17.20 -1.94
N PHE A 14 -46.55 -17.93 -1.40
CA PHE A 14 -46.88 -19.28 -1.86
C PHE A 14 -47.90 -19.23 -3.00
N LYS A 15 -47.59 -19.87 -4.13
CA LYS A 15 -48.55 -20.05 -5.22
C LYS A 15 -49.50 -21.19 -4.87
N GLN A 16 -50.81 -20.92 -4.83
CA GLN A 16 -51.81 -21.95 -4.61
C GLN A 16 -51.82 -22.91 -5.82
N LEU A 17 -51.50 -24.19 -5.57
CA LEU A 17 -51.48 -25.23 -6.62
C LEU A 17 -52.80 -26.00 -6.69
N ASN A 18 -53.54 -26.09 -5.58
CA ASN A 18 -54.85 -26.73 -5.51
C ASN A 18 -55.86 -25.78 -4.84
N PRO A 19 -56.98 -25.43 -5.50
CA PRO A 19 -58.01 -24.56 -4.93
C PRO A 19 -58.69 -25.12 -3.67
N ASP A 20 -58.72 -26.45 -3.51
CA ASP A 20 -59.42 -27.12 -2.40
C ASP A 20 -58.61 -27.12 -1.09
N ILE A 21 -57.33 -26.72 -1.15
CA ILE A 21 -56.44 -26.66 0.01
C ILE A 21 -56.07 -25.19 0.26
N PRO A 22 -56.50 -24.59 1.38
CA PRO A 22 -56.15 -23.22 1.70
C PRO A 22 -54.67 -23.10 2.06
N ILE A 23 -54.05 -21.97 1.70
CA ILE A 23 -52.67 -21.65 2.10
C ILE A 23 -52.65 -21.41 3.62
N THR A 24 -51.98 -22.28 4.36
CA THR A 24 -51.91 -22.24 5.84
C THR A 24 -50.83 -21.29 6.38
N GLN A 25 -49.92 -20.84 5.51
CA GLN A 25 -48.86 -19.90 5.84
C GLN A 25 -49.02 -18.64 4.98
N ALA A 26 -49.79 -17.68 5.48
CA ALA A 26 -49.71 -16.31 4.99
C ALA A 26 -48.72 -15.57 5.89
N ILE A 27 -47.63 -15.04 5.31
CA ILE A 27 -46.70 -14.19 6.04
C ILE A 27 -47.50 -12.98 6.56
N PRO A 28 -47.60 -12.75 7.89
CA PRO A 28 -48.33 -11.62 8.43
C PRO A 28 -47.67 -10.33 7.96
N HIS A 29 -48.38 -9.55 7.17
CA HIS A 29 -47.93 -8.21 6.80
C HIS A 29 -48.36 -7.26 7.93
N PRO A 30 -47.46 -6.45 8.51
CA PRO A 30 -47.90 -5.30 9.30
C PRO A 30 -48.70 -4.36 8.38
N GLU A 31 -49.82 -3.87 8.89
CA GLU A 31 -50.79 -3.03 8.18
C GLU A 31 -50.08 -1.87 7.44
N GLY A 32 -50.19 -1.82 6.11
CA GLY A 32 -49.66 -0.72 5.28
C GLY A 32 -48.43 -1.01 4.40
N THR A 33 -47.79 -2.18 4.54
CA THR A 33 -46.64 -2.57 3.68
C THR A 33 -46.92 -3.88 2.98
N ILE A 34 -47.70 -3.84 1.89
CA ILE A 34 -47.64 -4.88 0.86
C ILE A 34 -46.64 -4.35 -0.16
N PRO A 35 -45.37 -4.81 -0.18
CA PRO A 35 -44.55 -4.59 -1.35
C PRO A 35 -45.33 -5.19 -2.54
N PRO A 36 -45.71 -4.41 -3.56
CA PRO A 36 -46.30 -4.96 -4.77
C PRO A 36 -45.48 -6.18 -5.23
N HIS A 37 -46.09 -7.19 -5.85
CA HIS A 37 -45.36 -8.34 -6.40
C HIS A 37 -44.18 -7.87 -7.29
N GLU A 38 -44.34 -6.72 -7.93
CA GLU A 38 -43.31 -5.99 -8.66
C GLU A 38 -42.09 -5.60 -7.79
N SER A 39 -42.29 -5.04 -6.59
CA SER A 39 -41.18 -4.68 -5.68
C SER A 39 -40.44 -5.88 -5.08
N PHE A 40 -41.09 -7.03 -4.87
CA PHE A 40 -40.38 -8.26 -4.48
C PHE A 40 -39.45 -8.74 -5.59
N ASN A 41 -39.91 -8.72 -6.84
CA ASN A 41 -39.07 -9.06 -7.99
C ASN A 41 -37.93 -8.05 -8.16
N GLN A 42 -38.21 -6.75 -8.01
CA GLN A 42 -37.19 -5.69 -8.02
C GLN A 42 -36.10 -5.93 -6.96
N ASN A 43 -36.50 -6.27 -5.73
CA ASN A 43 -35.56 -6.58 -4.65
C ASN A 43 -34.74 -7.85 -4.97
N CYS A 44 -35.35 -8.87 -5.58
CA CYS A 44 -34.64 -10.05 -6.05
C CYS A 44 -33.59 -9.70 -7.11
N GLU A 45 -33.94 -8.84 -8.07
CA GLU A 45 -33.02 -8.37 -9.10
C GLU A 45 -31.84 -7.60 -8.51
N GLU A 46 -32.10 -6.68 -7.57
CA GLU A 46 -31.05 -5.94 -6.85
C GLU A 46 -30.10 -6.90 -6.11
N LEU A 47 -30.65 -7.89 -5.39
CA LEU A 47 -29.86 -8.90 -4.68
C LEU A 47 -28.96 -9.69 -5.65
N VAL A 48 -29.47 -10.10 -6.82
CA VAL A 48 -28.68 -10.80 -7.84
C VAL A 48 -27.59 -9.89 -8.42
N GLN A 49 -27.90 -8.63 -8.69
CA GLN A 49 -26.92 -7.66 -9.18
C GLN A 49 -25.78 -7.46 -8.17
N ASP A 50 -26.10 -7.40 -6.88
CA ASP A 50 -25.11 -7.30 -5.81
C ASP A 50 -24.22 -8.55 -5.74
N PHE A 51 -24.77 -9.75 -5.90
CA PHE A 51 -23.97 -10.98 -6.00
C PHE A 51 -23.00 -10.93 -7.17
N LEU A 52 -23.48 -10.52 -8.34
CA LEU A 52 -22.64 -10.41 -9.53
C LEU A 52 -21.53 -9.38 -9.34
N ARG A 53 -21.85 -8.23 -8.72
CA ARG A 53 -20.85 -7.22 -8.38
C ARG A 53 -19.81 -7.79 -7.41
N LYS A 54 -20.24 -8.50 -6.37
CA LYS A 54 -19.33 -9.12 -5.39
C LYS A 54 -18.46 -10.21 -6.03
N ALA A 55 -19.02 -11.03 -6.90
CA ALA A 55 -18.27 -12.04 -7.65
C ALA A 55 -17.20 -11.40 -8.54
N LYS A 56 -17.54 -10.33 -9.26
CA LYS A 56 -16.56 -9.56 -10.05
C LYS A 56 -15.51 -8.89 -9.18
N GLN A 57 -15.89 -8.36 -8.02
CA GLN A 57 -14.94 -7.78 -7.07
C GLN A 57 -13.96 -8.84 -6.57
N ILE A 58 -14.43 -10.02 -6.19
CA ILE A 58 -13.56 -11.13 -5.77
C ILE A 58 -12.65 -11.56 -6.93
N GLN A 59 -13.17 -11.69 -8.14
CA GLN A 59 -12.35 -12.01 -9.32
C GLN A 59 -11.25 -10.97 -9.56
N TYR A 60 -11.59 -9.68 -9.41
CA TYR A 60 -10.63 -8.60 -9.51
C TYR A 60 -9.59 -8.67 -8.39
N LEU A 61 -10.01 -8.87 -7.14
CA LEU A 61 -9.09 -9.02 -6.00
C LEU A 61 -8.12 -10.18 -6.23
N ILE A 62 -8.62 -11.32 -6.70
CA ILE A 62 -7.77 -12.48 -7.05
C ILE A 62 -6.76 -12.09 -8.14
N SER A 63 -7.17 -11.30 -9.14
CA SER A 63 -6.27 -10.90 -10.23
C SER A 63 -5.19 -9.90 -9.83
N ILE A 64 -5.38 -9.15 -8.73
CA ILE A 64 -4.40 -8.18 -8.21
C ILE A 64 -3.62 -8.70 -7.01
N LEU A 65 -3.88 -9.93 -6.57
CA LEU A 65 -3.05 -10.57 -5.56
C LEU A 65 -1.60 -10.59 -6.08
N PRO A 66 -0.61 -10.27 -5.23
CA PRO A 66 0.78 -10.49 -5.58
C PRO A 66 0.96 -11.92 -6.10
N PRO A 67 1.78 -12.11 -7.15
CA PRO A 67 2.02 -13.44 -7.68
C PRO A 67 2.68 -14.28 -6.59
N HIS A 68 1.95 -15.27 -6.07
CA HIS A 68 2.55 -16.39 -5.35
C HIS A 68 3.29 -17.26 -6.38
N HIS A 69 4.43 -17.86 -6.01
CA HIS A 69 5.32 -18.58 -6.94
C HIS A 69 4.64 -19.74 -7.71
N ASN A 70 3.41 -20.12 -7.33
CA ASN A 70 2.56 -21.10 -8.02
C ASN A 70 1.91 -20.66 -9.36
N GLN A 71 2.17 -19.46 -9.89
CA GLN A 71 1.57 -19.01 -11.16
C GLN A 71 2.41 -19.35 -12.41
N GLN A 72 3.21 -20.41 -12.40
CA GLN A 72 3.74 -20.97 -13.64
C GLN A 72 2.64 -21.74 -14.40
N LYS A 73 1.89 -20.96 -15.21
CA LYS A 73 1.08 -21.33 -16.39
C LYS A 73 -0.44 -21.49 -16.19
N PRO A 74 -1.26 -20.47 -16.55
CA PRO A 74 -2.68 -20.68 -16.78
C PRO A 74 -2.91 -21.25 -18.19
N THR A 75 -2.96 -22.58 -18.33
CA THR A 75 -3.72 -23.17 -19.45
C THR A 75 -5.15 -23.42 -19.01
N LYS A 76 -6.03 -22.53 -19.51
CA LYS A 76 -7.47 -22.68 -19.79
C LYS A 76 -8.17 -23.97 -19.30
N THR A 77 -9.38 -23.75 -18.79
CA THR A 77 -10.63 -24.57 -18.91
C THR A 77 -11.00 -25.49 -17.73
N THR A 78 -12.03 -25.05 -16.98
CA THR A 78 -13.31 -25.78 -16.74
C THR A 78 -13.32 -27.10 -15.94
N THR A 79 -14.05 -27.04 -14.80
CA THR A 79 -14.86 -28.10 -14.15
C THR A 79 -14.17 -29.37 -13.63
N ALA A 80 -14.45 -29.65 -12.35
CA ALA A 80 -14.30 -30.91 -11.61
C ALA A 80 -12.87 -31.40 -11.37
N THR A 81 -12.46 -31.47 -10.10
CA THR A 81 -12.62 -32.67 -9.26
C THR A 81 -11.93 -32.38 -7.92
N ALA A 82 -12.70 -32.44 -6.84
CA ALA A 82 -12.16 -32.60 -5.51
C ALA A 82 -11.62 -34.03 -5.37
N THR A 83 -10.31 -34.20 -5.46
CA THR A 83 -9.64 -35.38 -4.90
C THR A 83 -8.33 -34.92 -4.29
N THR A 84 -8.39 -34.79 -2.97
CA THR A 84 -7.35 -34.66 -1.97
C THR A 84 -6.12 -35.54 -2.25
N THR A 85 -4.94 -34.93 -2.33
CA THR A 85 -3.65 -35.53 -1.92
C THR A 85 -2.99 -34.52 -0.98
N GLU A 86 -3.32 -34.59 0.32
CA GLU A 86 -2.86 -33.69 1.39
C GLU A 86 -1.33 -33.75 1.65
N GLU A 87 -0.62 -34.72 1.06
CA GLU A 87 0.82 -34.90 1.23
C GLU A 87 1.64 -34.06 0.23
N GLU A 88 1.12 -33.80 -0.98
CA GLU A 88 1.83 -33.00 -2.00
C GLU A 88 1.72 -31.48 -1.74
N GLU A 89 0.60 -31.03 -1.15
CA GLU A 89 0.40 -29.62 -0.76
C GLU A 89 1.32 -29.20 0.40
N GLN A 90 1.64 -30.13 1.33
CA GLN A 90 2.53 -29.83 2.46
C GLN A 90 4.01 -29.73 2.10
N GLU A 91 4.47 -30.49 1.09
CA GLU A 91 5.85 -30.37 0.57
C GLU A 91 6.00 -29.11 -0.28
N GLN A 92 4.99 -28.75 -1.08
CA GLN A 92 4.97 -27.52 -1.89
C GLN A 92 4.93 -26.25 -1.02
N GLU A 93 4.10 -26.20 0.02
CA GLU A 93 4.07 -25.05 0.95
C GLU A 93 5.42 -24.88 1.68
N GLN A 94 6.11 -25.96 2.03
CA GLN A 94 7.41 -25.91 2.69
C GLN A 94 8.54 -25.42 1.77
N GLU A 95 8.53 -25.83 0.49
CA GLU A 95 9.50 -25.34 -0.51
C GLU A 95 9.24 -23.85 -0.84
N GLU A 96 7.98 -23.41 -0.91
CA GLU A 96 7.62 -22.01 -1.13
C GLU A 96 8.05 -21.09 0.02
N ASP A 97 7.76 -21.49 1.26
CA ASP A 97 8.19 -20.74 2.45
C ASP A 97 9.72 -20.63 2.50
N GLN A 98 10.42 -21.65 1.99
CA GLN A 98 11.87 -21.65 1.90
C GLN A 98 12.38 -20.67 0.83
N ASP A 99 11.81 -20.67 -0.37
CA ASP A 99 12.17 -19.73 -1.44
C ASP A 99 11.92 -18.27 -1.04
N ASP A 100 10.77 -17.98 -0.44
CA ASP A 100 10.44 -16.64 0.07
C ASP A 100 11.42 -16.20 1.18
N SER A 101 11.83 -17.14 2.05
CA SER A 101 12.83 -16.89 3.08
C SER A 101 14.22 -16.59 2.48
N GLU A 102 14.64 -17.32 1.44
CA GLU A 102 15.90 -17.06 0.76
C GLU A 102 15.91 -15.71 0.03
N GLU A 103 14.81 -15.36 -0.64
CA GLU A 103 14.67 -14.05 -1.29
C GLU A 103 14.73 -12.91 -0.25
N PHE A 104 14.06 -13.09 0.89
CA PHE A 104 14.09 -12.13 1.98
C PHE A 104 15.50 -11.96 2.56
N GLU A 105 16.25 -13.05 2.75
CA GLU A 105 17.63 -12.98 3.23
C GLU A 105 18.54 -12.23 2.26
N ARG A 106 18.40 -12.50 0.95
CA ARG A 106 19.14 -11.77 -0.10
C ARG A 106 18.81 -10.28 -0.10
N LEU A 107 17.52 -9.94 -0.02
CA LEU A 107 17.08 -8.55 0.03
C LEU A 107 17.60 -7.83 1.29
N GLN A 108 17.64 -8.52 2.42
CA GLN A 108 18.21 -7.98 3.65
C GLN A 108 19.71 -7.71 3.51
N ALA A 109 20.46 -8.62 2.87
CA ALA A 109 21.87 -8.43 2.61
C ALA A 109 22.11 -7.22 1.68
N ASP A 110 21.32 -7.09 0.61
CA ASP A 110 21.40 -5.96 -0.32
C ASP A 110 21.08 -4.62 0.37
N LEU A 111 20.07 -4.60 1.25
CA LEU A 111 19.73 -3.41 2.03
C LEU A 111 20.86 -3.00 2.97
N GLN A 112 21.49 -3.97 3.63
CA GLN A 112 22.64 -3.71 4.52
C GLN A 112 23.84 -3.16 3.77
N LEU A 113 24.13 -3.70 2.58
CA LEU A 113 25.18 -3.20 1.71
C LEU A 113 24.87 -1.76 1.25
N ALA A 114 23.65 -1.51 0.79
CA ALA A 114 23.23 -0.17 0.38
C ALA A 114 23.33 0.85 1.53
N GLN A 115 22.98 0.44 2.76
CA GLN A 115 23.12 1.29 3.94
C GLN A 115 24.60 1.57 4.25
N GLN A 116 25.48 0.57 4.15
CA GLN A 116 26.92 0.76 4.36
C GLN A 116 27.52 1.73 3.33
N GLU A 117 27.14 1.59 2.06
CA GLU A 117 27.57 2.50 0.99
C GLU A 117 27.06 3.92 1.23
N TYR A 118 25.82 4.06 1.69
CA TYR A 118 25.25 5.34 2.08
C TYR A 118 26.03 6.00 3.22
N ASP A 119 26.30 5.29 4.31
CA ASP A 119 27.03 5.81 5.46
C ASP A 119 28.45 6.25 5.08
N ARG A 120 29.11 5.48 4.21
CA ARG A 120 30.42 5.82 3.68
C ARG A 120 30.37 7.11 2.85
N ALA A 121 29.44 7.20 1.90
CA ALA A 121 29.29 8.38 1.06
C ALA A 121 28.98 9.63 1.90
N LEU A 122 28.17 9.46 2.96
CA LEU A 122 27.85 10.53 3.90
C LEU A 122 29.11 11.02 4.63
N SER A 123 29.92 10.11 5.17
CA SER A 123 31.17 10.47 5.84
C SER A 123 32.16 11.19 4.91
N GLU A 124 32.29 10.74 3.67
CA GLU A 124 33.14 11.40 2.66
C GLU A 124 32.64 12.82 2.36
N ALA A 125 31.32 12.99 2.20
CA ALA A 125 30.70 14.29 1.98
C ALA A 125 30.86 15.24 3.17
N GLU A 126 30.69 14.76 4.40
CA GLU A 126 30.90 15.54 5.62
C GLU A 126 32.36 15.99 5.78
N SER A 127 33.31 15.09 5.49
CA SER A 127 34.74 15.41 5.51
C SER A 127 35.09 16.50 4.49
N LEU A 128 34.64 16.35 3.24
CA LEU A 128 34.86 17.34 2.20
C LEU A 128 34.19 18.68 2.55
N HIS A 129 32.99 18.64 3.11
CA HIS A 129 32.30 19.84 3.57
C HIS A 129 33.10 20.56 4.67
N ALA A 130 33.67 19.82 5.62
CA ALA A 130 34.53 20.38 6.66
C ALA A 130 35.81 20.99 6.06
N GLU A 131 36.43 20.35 5.07
CA GLU A 131 37.60 20.87 4.36
C GLU A 131 37.29 22.18 3.65
N ILE A 132 36.21 22.25 2.87
CA ILE A 132 35.75 23.46 2.18
C ILE A 132 35.49 24.58 3.21
N LYS A 133 34.79 24.26 4.31
CA LYS A 133 34.49 25.22 5.37
C LYS A 133 35.77 25.78 6.01
N ASN A 134 36.78 24.96 6.22
CA ASN A 134 38.05 25.38 6.79
C ASN A 134 38.87 26.22 5.80
N ALA A 135 38.95 25.81 4.53
CA ALA A 135 39.61 26.59 3.48
C ALA A 135 39.00 27.99 3.36
N LEU A 136 37.66 28.10 3.35
CA LEU A 136 36.96 29.38 3.31
C LEU A 136 37.25 30.23 4.55
N ARG A 137 37.26 29.65 5.76
CA ARG A 137 37.64 30.37 6.99
C ARG A 137 39.06 30.94 6.90
N LEU A 138 40.03 30.13 6.49
CA LEU A 138 41.43 30.57 6.36
C LEU A 138 41.58 31.73 5.36
N ILE A 139 40.88 31.66 4.22
CA ILE A 139 40.90 32.74 3.23
C ILE A 139 40.30 34.02 3.82
N LEU A 140 39.18 33.91 4.55
CA LEU A 140 38.54 35.07 5.18
C LEU A 140 39.42 35.66 6.28
N ASP A 141 40.01 34.84 7.15
CA ASP A 141 40.90 35.29 8.22
C ASP A 141 42.16 35.96 7.66
N HIS A 142 42.74 35.40 6.60
CA HIS A 142 43.87 36.01 5.90
C HIS A 142 43.50 37.38 5.34
N ARG A 143 42.34 37.51 4.69
CA ARG A 143 41.85 38.80 4.19
C ARG A 143 41.62 39.81 5.31
N VAL A 144 41.01 39.39 6.43
CA VAL A 144 40.79 40.25 7.61
C VAL A 144 42.12 40.73 8.19
N LYS A 145 43.13 39.84 8.28
CA LYS A 145 44.46 40.19 8.79
C LYS A 145 45.17 41.20 7.88
N LEU A 146 45.14 40.98 6.57
CA LEU A 146 45.71 41.94 5.61
C LEU A 146 45.05 43.32 5.74
N LEU A 147 43.72 43.36 5.82
CA LEU A 147 42.96 44.61 6.00
C LEU A 147 43.27 45.29 7.34
N SER A 148 43.42 44.52 8.42
CA SER A 148 43.73 45.05 9.76
C SER A 148 45.17 45.57 9.86
N SER A 149 46.12 44.97 9.15
CA SER A 149 47.51 45.47 9.09
C SER A 149 47.68 46.72 8.21
N SER A 150 46.66 47.08 7.42
CA SER A 150 46.69 48.19 6.46
C SER A 150 46.20 49.52 7.05
N THR A 151 45.78 49.59 8.32
CA THR A 151 45.36 50.88 8.89
C THR A 151 46.61 51.75 9.18
N PRO A 152 46.79 52.89 8.50
CA PRO A 152 47.96 53.73 8.68
C PRO A 152 47.91 54.46 10.02
N THR A 153 49.03 54.50 10.73
CA THR A 153 49.29 55.47 11.80
C THR A 153 49.29 56.87 11.19
N THR A 154 48.27 57.67 11.48
CA THR A 154 48.30 59.12 11.29
C THR A 154 49.32 59.70 12.28
N THR A 155 50.60 59.69 11.92
CA THR A 155 51.62 60.50 12.60
C THR A 155 51.50 61.92 12.07
N THR A 156 50.76 62.74 12.81
CA THR A 156 50.64 64.19 12.62
C THR A 156 52.03 64.84 12.70
N ALA A 157 52.60 65.19 11.55
CA ALA A 157 53.84 65.96 11.48
C ALA A 157 53.57 67.42 11.90
N SER A 158 54.13 67.83 13.04
CA SER A 158 54.11 69.20 13.53
C SER A 158 55.02 70.08 12.67
N ILE A 159 54.42 71.01 11.92
CA ILE A 159 55.13 72.06 11.18
C ILE A 159 55.50 73.18 12.16
N THR A 160 56.79 73.39 12.43
CA THR A 160 57.29 74.61 13.06
C THR A 160 58.05 75.44 12.03
N CYS A 161 57.38 76.46 11.48
CA CYS A 161 57.98 77.58 10.76
C CYS A 161 58.44 78.68 11.75
N LYS A 162 59.67 79.16 11.61
CA LYS A 162 60.17 80.52 11.98
C LYS A 162 61.55 80.65 11.30
N LYS A 163 61.68 81.28 10.14
CA LYS A 163 61.57 82.71 9.75
C LYS A 163 62.75 83.54 10.30
N ASP A 164 63.45 84.13 9.33
CA ASP A 164 64.63 85.00 9.39
C ASP A 164 64.57 86.12 10.44
#